data_AF-A0A2K2FSU5-F1
#
_entry.id   AF-A0A2K2FSU5-F1
#
_cell.length_a   1.000
_cell.length_b   1.000
_cell.length_c   1.000
_cell.angle_alpha   90.00
_cell.angle_beta   90.00
_cell.angle_gamma   90.00
#
_symmetry.space_group_name_H-M   'P 1'
#
loop_
_entity.id
_entity.type
_entity.pdbx_description
1 polymer ?
#
loop_
_entity_poly.entity_id
_entity_poly.type
_entity_poly.pdbx_seq_one_letter_code
_entity_poly.pdbx_strand_id
1 'polypeptide(L)'
;MAPLILVFCFGIVNFAAHKALLESNHPMLAQVPWFFQALGGRLSLVVEFVMLLGVMIVAAAGSTGWALLYALYTALNGVSAWLIFSGRV
;
A
#
# COMPACT_ATOMS: atom_id res chain seq x y z
N MET A 1 8.79 -8.62 -18.48
CA MET A 1 7.32 -8.82 -18.33
C MET A 1 6.94 -9.36 -16.96
N ALA A 2 7.45 -10.52 -16.51
CA ALA A 2 7.07 -11.11 -15.22
C ALA A 2 7.18 -10.19 -13.98
N PRO A 3 8.24 -9.36 -13.80
CA PRO A 3 8.35 -8.46 -12.64
C PRO A 3 7.24 -7.40 -12.60
N LEU A 4 6.83 -6.91 -13.77
CA LEU A 4 5.76 -5.94 -13.94
C LEU A 4 4.41 -6.51 -13.50
N ILE A 5 4.11 -7.76 -13.90
CA ILE A 5 2.88 -8.44 -13.51
C ILE A 5 2.85 -8.65 -12.00
N LEU A 6 3.97 -9.08 -11.41
CA LEU A 6 4.05 -9.28 -9.96
C LEU A 6 3.87 -7.98 -9.18
N VAL A 7 4.56 -6.90 -9.58
CA VAL A 7 4.40 -5.57 -8.96
C VAL A 7 2.95 -5.09 -9.06
N PHE A 8 2.31 -5.27 -10.21
CA PHE A 8 0.91 -4.90 -10.39
C PHE A 8 -0.04 -5.69 -9.47
N CYS A 9 0.14 -7.02 -9.38
CA CYS A 9 -0.64 -7.85 -8.46
C CYS A 9 -0.44 -7.46 -7.00
N PHE A 10 0.80 -7.18 -6.59
CA PHE A 10 1.09 -6.65 -5.24
C PHE A 10 0.42 -5.31 -5.00
N GLY A 11 0.44 -4.41 -5.99
CA GLY A 11 -0.30 -3.16 -5.97
C GLY A 11 -1.79 -3.39 -5.68
N ILE A 12 -2.45 -4.29 -6.41
CA ILE A 12 -3.88 -4.61 -6.19
C ILE A 12 -4.15 -5.03 -4.74
N VAL A 13 -3.33 -5.96 -4.21
CA VAL A 13 -3.50 -6.45 -2.84
C VAL A 13 -3.28 -5.33 -1.82
N ASN A 14 -2.26 -4.50 -2.01
CA ASN A 14 -1.95 -3.41 -1.10
C ASN A 14 -3.06 -2.34 -1.09
N PHE A 15 -3.61 -2.01 -2.27
CA PHE A 15 -4.74 -1.12 -2.41
C PHE A 15 -6.00 -1.67 -1.74
N ALA A 16 -6.29 -2.96 -1.92
CA ALA A 16 -7.42 -3.61 -1.28
C ALA A 16 -7.29 -3.58 0.26
N ALA A 17 -6.10 -3.86 0.79
CA ALA A 17 -5.83 -3.81 2.22
C ALA A 17 -5.98 -2.39 2.79
N HIS A 18 -5.39 -1.38 2.14
CA HIS A 18 -5.53 0.02 2.57
C HIS A 18 -6.98 0.49 2.51
N LYS A 19 -7.72 0.14 1.47
CA LYS A 19 -9.14 0.48 1.35
C LYS A 19 -9.97 -0.18 2.44
N ALA A 20 -9.74 -1.47 2.70
CA ALA A 20 -10.42 -2.20 3.77
C ALA A 20 -10.14 -1.57 5.15
N LEU A 21 -8.92 -1.11 5.39
CA LEU A 21 -8.56 -0.39 6.61
C LEU A 21 -9.34 0.92 6.71
N LEU A 22 -9.37 1.73 5.65
CA LEU A 22 -10.12 3.00 5.63
C LEU A 22 -11.62 2.82 5.85
N GLU A 23 -12.20 1.75 5.32
CA GLU A 23 -13.63 1.43 5.46
C GLU A 23 -13.98 0.77 6.81
N SER A 24 -13.01 0.24 7.55
CA SER A 24 -13.27 -0.51 8.79
C SER A 24 -13.61 0.35 10.02
N ASN A 25 -13.62 1.68 9.91
CA ASN A 25 -13.92 2.63 11.00
C ASN A 25 -13.16 2.33 12.31
N HIS A 26 -11.96 1.74 12.20
CA HIS A 26 -11.22 1.31 13.38
C HIS A 26 -10.73 2.52 14.21
N PRO A 27 -10.84 2.50 15.56
CA PRO A 27 -10.48 3.63 16.41
C PRO A 27 -9.01 4.07 16.32
N MET A 28 -8.11 3.23 15.79
CA MET A 28 -6.74 3.66 15.47
C MET A 28 -6.66 4.69 14.34
N LEU A 29 -7.64 4.73 13.41
CA LEU A 29 -7.70 5.76 12.38
C LEU A 29 -8.02 7.15 12.95
N ALA A 30 -8.64 7.20 14.14
CA ALA A 30 -8.87 8.45 14.85
C ALA A 30 -7.59 9.05 15.45
N GLN A 31 -6.50 8.27 15.57
CA GLN A 31 -5.20 8.73 16.07
C GLN A 31 -4.25 9.19 14.96
N VAL A 32 -4.66 9.09 13.69
CA VAL A 32 -3.82 9.46 12.55
C VAL A 32 -3.78 11.00 12.43
N PRO A 33 -2.62 11.61 12.14
CA PRO A 33 -2.49 13.06 12.06
C PRO A 33 -3.56 13.71 11.18
N TRP A 34 -4.11 14.83 11.64
CA TRP A 34 -5.22 15.56 10.99
C TRP A 34 -5.04 15.80 9.48
N PHE A 35 -3.79 15.92 9.00
CA PHE A 35 -3.45 16.06 7.58
C PHE A 35 -3.90 14.85 6.73
N PHE A 36 -3.86 13.63 7.29
CA PHE A 36 -4.37 12.43 6.62
C PHE A 36 -5.90 12.32 6.73
N GLN A 37 -6.52 12.93 7.74
CA GLN A 37 -7.99 13.01 7.85
C GLN A 37 -8.59 14.00 6.84
N ALA A 38 -7.86 15.02 6.40
CA ALA A 38 -8.36 16.08 5.51
C ALA A 38 -8.88 15.58 4.15
N LEU A 39 -8.46 14.39 3.69
CA LEU A 39 -9.00 13.72 2.48
C LEU A 39 -9.86 12.48 2.81
N GLY A 40 -10.31 12.32 4.06
CA GLY A 40 -11.01 11.13 4.53
C GLY A 40 -10.12 9.88 4.51
N GLY A 41 -8.82 10.03 4.79
CA GLY A 41 -7.83 8.95 4.72
C GLY A 41 -7.44 8.52 3.30
N ARG A 42 -8.09 9.05 2.25
CA ARG A 42 -7.83 8.69 0.84
C ARG A 42 -6.47 9.17 0.33
N LEU A 43 -5.80 10.08 1.05
CA LEU A 43 -4.44 10.52 0.74
C LEU A 43 -3.45 9.34 0.73
N SER A 44 -3.64 8.34 1.61
CA SER A 44 -2.77 7.16 1.61
C SER A 44 -2.87 6.37 0.31
N LEU A 45 -4.07 6.25 -0.27
CA LEU A 45 -4.30 5.60 -1.56
C LEU A 45 -3.63 6.36 -2.71
N VAL A 46 -3.61 7.70 -2.66
CA VAL A 46 -2.90 8.53 -3.66
C VAL A 46 -1.39 8.30 -3.57
N VAL A 47 -0.84 8.32 -2.35
CA VAL A 47 0.59 8.06 -2.13
C VAL A 47 0.96 6.65 -2.61
N GLU A 48 0.14 5.66 -2.28
CA GLU A 48 0.30 4.29 -2.73
C GLU A 48 0.25 4.18 -4.26
N PHE A 49 -0.62 4.94 -4.92
CA PHE A 49 -0.73 4.96 -6.38
C PHE A 49 0.53 5.51 -7.02
N VAL A 50 1.02 6.64 -6.51
CA VAL A 50 2.23 7.29 -7.03
C VAL A 50 3.44 6.38 -6.86
N MET A 51 3.57 5.69 -5.73
CA MET A 51 4.65 4.72 -5.53
C MET A 51 4.53 3.52 -6.48
N LEU A 52 3.36 2.90 -6.60
CA LEU A 52 3.12 1.79 -7.52
C LEU A 52 3.45 2.19 -8.97
N LEU A 53 2.95 3.35 -9.41
CA LEU A 53 3.18 3.87 -10.75
C LEU A 53 4.67 4.08 -11.02
N GLY A 54 5.39 4.72 -10.09
CA GLY A 54 6.83 4.92 -10.20
C GLY A 54 7.59 3.61 -10.34
N VAL A 55 7.27 2.62 -9.50
CA VAL A 55 7.91 1.29 -9.57
C VAL A 55 7.57 0.57 -10.87
N MET A 56 6.32 0.64 -11.35
CA MET A 56 5.94 0.03 -12.62
C MET A 56 6.68 0.63 -13.81
N ILE A 57 6.88 1.96 -13.84
CA ILE A 57 7.68 2.63 -14.88
C ILE A 57 9.12 2.12 -14.85
N VAL A 58 9.73 2.04 -13.66
CA VAL A 58 11.14 1.62 -13.51
C VAL A 58 11.31 0.11 -13.78
N ALA A 59 10.33 -0.71 -13.40
CA ALA A 59 10.29 -2.13 -13.72
C ALA A 59 10.09 -2.37 -15.23
N ALA A 60 9.31 -1.53 -15.90
CA ALA A 60 9.16 -1.55 -17.37
C ALA A 60 10.47 -1.24 -18.09
N ALA A 61 11.32 -0.38 -17.51
CA ALA A 61 12.67 -0.11 -17.98
C ALA A 61 13.69 -1.24 -17.68
N GLY A 62 13.25 -2.36 -17.10
CA GLY A 62 14.08 -3.55 -16.88
C GLY A 62 14.74 -3.66 -15.50
N SER A 63 14.43 -2.76 -14.56
CA SER A 63 15.05 -2.80 -13.24
C SER A 63 14.31 -3.72 -12.27
N THR A 64 14.89 -4.90 -12.00
CA THR A 64 14.35 -5.89 -11.05
C THR A 64 14.49 -5.44 -9.58
N GLY A 65 15.50 -4.63 -9.26
CA GLY A 65 15.77 -4.20 -7.88
C GLY A 65 14.61 -3.40 -7.26
N TRP A 66 14.04 -2.48 -8.03
CA TRP A 66 12.89 -1.67 -7.59
C TRP A 66 11.61 -2.51 -7.43
N ALA A 67 11.41 -3.52 -8.29
CA ALA A 67 10.29 -4.44 -8.16
C ALA A 67 10.36 -5.26 -6.86
N LEU A 68 11.56 -5.73 -6.49
CA LEU A 68 11.78 -6.43 -5.22
C LEU A 68 11.60 -5.52 -4.00
N LEU A 69 12.11 -4.29 -4.06
CA LEU A 69 11.91 -3.27 -3.02
C LEU A 69 10.42 -3.00 -2.78
N TYR A 70 9.65 -2.84 -3.85
CA TYR A 70 8.21 -2.63 -3.75
C TYR A 70 7.48 -3.87 -3.21
N ALA A 71 7.87 -5.07 -3.64
CA ALA A 71 7.31 -6.31 -3.09
C ALA A 71 7.54 -6.43 -1.58
N LEU A 72 8.74 -6.07 -1.09
CA LEU A 72 9.05 -6.04 0.34
C LEU A 72 8.21 -4.98 1.07
N TYR A 73 8.12 -3.78 0.51
CA TYR A 73 7.28 -2.70 1.03
C TYR A 73 5.81 -3.13 1.17
N THR A 74 5.24 -3.74 0.12
CA THR A 74 3.87 -4.27 0.14
C THR A 74 3.70 -5.37 1.18
N ALA A 75 4.67 -6.28 1.32
CA ALA A 75 4.61 -7.33 2.34
C ALA A 75 4.57 -6.75 3.76
N LEU A 76 5.41 -5.74 4.04
CA LEU A 76 5.43 -5.05 5.33
C LEU A 76 4.11 -4.33 5.60
N ASN A 77 3.57 -3.60 4.62
CA ASN A 77 2.24 -2.96 4.74
C ASN A 77 1.14 -3.99 5.01
N GLY A 78 1.18 -5.14 4.34
CA GLY A 78 0.24 -6.23 4.54
C GLY A 78 0.33 -6.82 5.96
N VAL A 79 1.54 -7.02 6.49
CA VAL A 79 1.76 -7.46 7.87
C VAL A 79 1.24 -6.42 8.87
N SER A 80 1.52 -5.13 8.65
CA SER A 80 1.01 -4.06 9.51
C SER A 80 -0.52 -4.03 9.52
N ALA A 81 -1.16 -4.11 8.34
CA ALA A 81 -2.61 -4.18 8.24
C ALA A 81 -3.17 -5.41 8.97
N TRP A 82 -2.55 -6.58 8.82
CA TRP A 82 -2.97 -7.81 9.49
C TRP A 82 -2.86 -7.73 11.01
N LEU A 83 -1.77 -7.15 11.53
CA LEU A 83 -1.58 -6.96 12.97
C LEU A 83 -2.69 -6.08 13.56
N ILE A 84 -3.04 -4.98 12.88
CA ILE A 84 -4.12 -4.07 13.28
C ILE A 84 -5.47 -4.79 13.24
N PHE A 85 -5.80 -5.46 12.14
CA PHE A 85 -7.08 -6.15 11.99
C PHE A 85 -7.24 -7.35 12.94
N SER A 86 -6.14 -8.02 13.29
CA SER A 86 -6.18 -9.15 14.22
C SER A 86 -6.25 -8.72 15.69
N GLY A 87 -6.25 -7.40 15.97
CA GLY A 87 -6.23 -6.86 17.33
C GLY A 87 -4.96 -7.23 18.11
N ARG A 88 -3.88 -7.56 17.40
CA ARG A 88 -2.56 -7.87 18.01
C ARG A 88 -1.80 -6.59 18.35
N VAL A 89 -2.23 -5.45 17.80
CA VAL A 89 -1.74 -4.08 18.04
C VAL A 89 -2.94 -3.15 18.06
#